data_AF-A0AAV0IEJ0-F1
#
_entry.id   AF-A0AAV0IEJ0-F1
#
_cell.length_a   1.000
_cell.length_b   1.000
_cell.length_c   1.000
_cell.angle_alpha   90.00
_cell.angle_beta   90.00
_cell.angle_gamma   90.00
#
_symmetry.space_group_name_H-M   'P 1'
#
loop_
_entity.id
_entity.type
_entity.pdbx_description
1 polymer ?
#
loop_
_entity_poly.entity_id
_entity_poly.type
_entity_poly.pdbx_seq_one_letter_code
_entity_poly.pdbx_strand_id
1 'polypeptide(L)' 'MEGPFKGHPPTGELVEFFGIGIFHVDEKMKVEKVEFFFDRGELLGGLMRGPKGSDGSTSSTTEAPISCPFLASK' A
#
# COMPACT_ATOMS: atom_id res chain seq x y z
N MET A 1 -3.76 -4.69 14.25
CA MET A 1 -2.79 -5.44 13.42
C MET A 1 -1.80 -4.43 12.91
N GLU A 2 -0.56 -4.49 13.39
CA GLU A 2 0.54 -3.67 12.90
C GLU A 2 1.51 -4.57 12.14
N GLY A 3 2.15 -4.05 11.08
CA GLY A 3 3.13 -4.81 10.31
C GLY A 3 3.25 -4.36 8.85
N PRO A 4 4.13 -5.00 8.07
CA PRO A 4 4.34 -4.66 6.67
C PRO A 4 3.09 -4.89 5.80
N PHE A 5 2.88 -4.02 4.82
CA PHE A 5 1.82 -4.17 3.82
C PHE A 5 2.42 -4.27 2.41
N LYS A 6 2.26 -5.41 1.74
CA LYS A 6 2.77 -5.65 0.37
C LYS A 6 4.25 -5.29 0.18
N GLY A 7 5.08 -5.58 1.18
CA GLY A 7 6.52 -5.27 1.19
C GLY A 7 6.87 -3.83 1.59
N HIS A 8 5.90 -3.00 1.97
CA HIS A 8 6.15 -1.70 2.60
C HIS A 8 6.23 -1.86 4.12
N PRO A 9 7.17 -1.18 4.81
CA PRO A 9 7.23 -1.20 6.27
C PRO A 9 5.94 -0.61 6.88
N PRO A 10 5.62 -0.93 8.15
CA PRO A 10 4.48 -0.34 8.84
C PRO A 10 4.60 1.18 8.88
N THR A 11 3.51 1.90 8.59
CA THR A 11 3.51 3.37 8.51
C THR A 11 3.33 4.05 9.87
N GLY A 12 2.77 3.34 10.87
CA GLY A 12 2.46 3.88 12.18
C GLY A 12 1.27 4.84 12.21
N GLU A 13 0.53 4.94 11.10
CA GLU A 13 -0.60 5.86 10.95
C GLU A 13 -1.91 5.10 10.83
N LEU A 14 -3.00 5.74 11.30
CA LEU A 14 -4.35 5.26 11.04
C LEU A 14 -4.70 5.53 9.57
N VAL A 15 -5.08 4.49 8.85
CA VAL A 15 -5.56 4.60 7.47
C VAL A 15 -7.06 4.36 7.45
N GLU A 16 -7.82 5.37 6.99
CA GLU A 16 -9.26 5.32 6.81
C GLU A 16 -9.58 5.29 5.31
N PHE A 17 -10.53 4.45 4.90
CA PHE A 17 -10.94 4.31 3.50
C PHE A 17 -12.37 3.82 3.39
N PHE A 18 -13.06 4.19 2.31
CA PHE A 18 -14.38 3.68 1.99
C PHE A 18 -14.35 2.57 0.93
N GLY A 19 -15.41 1.75 0.92
CA GLY A 19 -15.58 0.72 -0.10
C GLY A 19 -16.92 0.03 -0.06
N ILE A 20 -17.09 -0.92 -0.97
CA ILE A 20 -18.29 -1.73 -1.15
C ILE A 20 -17.88 -3.21 -1.05
N GLY A 21 -18.64 -3.99 -0.28
CA GLY A 21 -18.54 -5.44 -0.24
C GLY A 21 -19.75 -6.07 -0.93
N ILE A 22 -19.51 -6.95 -1.89
CA ILE A 22 -20.55 -7.73 -2.57
C ILE A 22 -20.42 -9.19 -2.12
N PHE A 23 -21.49 -9.72 -1.56
CA PHE A 23 -21.56 -11.11 -1.11
C PHE A 23 -22.48 -11.89 -2.04
N HIS A 24 -21.92 -12.92 -2.69
CA HIS A 24 -22.69 -13.88 -3.45
C HIS A 24 -23.07 -15.02 -2.49
N VAL A 25 -24.36 -15.23 -2.33
CA VAL A 25 -24.92 -16.24 -1.42
C VAL A 25 -25.69 -17.30 -2.20
N ASP A 26 -25.64 -18.54 -1.72
CA ASP A 26 -26.41 -19.65 -2.24
C ASP A 26 -27.88 -19.62 -1.77
N GLU A 27 -28.67 -20.60 -2.20
CA GLU A 27 -30.08 -20.76 -1.80
C GLU A 27 -30.29 -20.93 -0.29
N LYS A 28 -29.24 -21.29 0.45
CA LYS A 28 -29.24 -21.47 1.91
C LYS A 28 -28.60 -20.28 2.63
N MET A 29 -28.42 -19.14 1.95
CA MET A 29 -27.80 -17.92 2.47
C MET A 29 -26.34 -18.08 2.89
N LYS A 30 -25.65 -19.12 2.40
CA LYS A 30 -24.22 -19.30 2.64
C LYS A 30 -23.43 -18.49 1.63
N VAL A 31 -22.41 -17.78 2.11
CA VAL A 31 -21.49 -17.02 1.24
C VAL A 31 -20.62 -17.99 0.42
N GLU A 32 -20.69 -17.88 -0.90
CA GLU A 32 -19.86 -18.65 -1.84
C GLU A 32 -18.72 -17.83 -2.43
N LYS A 33 -18.93 -16.52 -2.59
CA LYS A 33 -17.92 -15.59 -3.12
C LYS A 33 -18.10 -14.22 -2.47
N VAL A 34 -16.99 -13.53 -2.24
CA VAL A 34 -16.97 -12.15 -1.75
C VAL A 34 -16.07 -11.32 -2.65
N GLU A 35 -16.53 -10.11 -2.97
CA GLU A 35 -15.75 -9.11 -3.70
C GLU A 35 -15.71 -7.83 -2.88
N PHE A 36 -14.50 -7.30 -2.64
CA PHE A 36 -14.30 -6.03 -1.96
C PHE A 36 -13.70 -5.01 -2.93
N PHE A 37 -14.34 -3.85 -3.00
CA PHE A 37 -13.91 -2.73 -3.82
C PHE A 37 -13.70 -1.53 -2.91
N PHE A 38 -12.44 -1.15 -2.71
CA PHE A 38 -12.06 0.01 -1.92
C PHE A 38 -11.63 1.16 -2.85
N ASP A 39 -11.75 2.39 -2.36
CA ASP A 39 -11.04 3.50 -2.99
C ASP A 39 -9.54 3.21 -2.97
N ARG A 40 -8.95 3.15 -4.16
CA ARG A 40 -7.55 2.75 -4.31
C ARG A 40 -6.60 3.83 -3.81
N GLY A 41 -6.96 5.10 -3.96
CA GLY A 41 -6.14 6.24 -3.54
C GLY A 41 -6.03 6.30 -2.02
N GLU A 42 -7.17 6.21 -1.34
CA GLU A 42 -7.23 6.19 0.13
C GLU A 42 -6.49 4.97 0.70
N LEU A 43 -6.78 3.77 0.17
CA LEU A 43 -6.20 2.54 0.68
C LEU A 43 -4.69 2.44 0.43
N LEU A 44 -4.24 2.63 -0.81
CA LEU A 44 -2.83 2.42 -1.17
C LEU A 44 -1.97 3.62 -0.77
N GLY A 45 -2.53 4.84 -0.81
CA GLY A 45 -1.81 6.05 -0.39
C GLY A 45 -1.38 5.99 1.07
N GLY A 46 -2.26 5.51 1.95
CA GLY A 46 -1.95 5.34 3.37
C GLY A 46 -1.03 4.15 3.66
N LEU A 47 -1.21 3.01 2.97
CA LEU A 47 -0.51 1.76 3.32
C LEU A 47 0.84 1.55 2.62
N MET A 48 1.09 2.21 1.49
CA MET A 48 2.30 2.02 0.68
C MET A 48 3.22 3.24 0.69
N ARG A 49 3.11 4.08 1.72
CA ARG A 49 3.97 5.26 1.86
C ARG A 49 5.42 4.84 2.13
N GLY A 50 6.36 5.46 1.42
CA GLY A 50 7.79 5.17 1.53
C GLY A 50 8.25 4.01 0.65
N PRO A 51 9.59 3.81 0.55
CA PRO A 51 10.16 2.76 -0.30
C PRO A 51 9.75 1.37 0.20
N LYS A 52 9.60 0.42 -0.75
CA LYS A 52 9.44 -1.00 -0.41
C LYS A 52 10.65 -1.43 0.40
N GLY A 53 10.41 -2.02 1.57
CA GLY A 53 11.44 -2.62 2.38
C GLY A 53 12.16 -3.68 1.55
N SER A 54 13.49 -3.66 1.55
CA SER A 54 14.28 -4.71 0.93
C SER A 54 14.02 -6.01 1.70
N ASP A 55 13.32 -6.96 1.09
CA ASP A 55 13.38 -8.35 1.52
C ASP A 55 14.85 -8.80 1.39
N GLY A 56 15.62 -8.69 2.48
CA GLY A 56 16.87 -9.42 2.70
C GLY A 56 17.93 -9.39 1.59
N SER A 57 18.08 -8.31 0.82
CA SER A 57 19.27 -8.14 -0.01
C SER A 57 19.76 -6.69 0.01
N THR A 58 20.89 -6.52 0.70
CA THR A 58 21.72 -5.33 0.69
C THR A 58 21.94 -4.83 -0.74
N SER A 59 21.33 -3.72 -1.08
CA SER A 59 21.91 -2.80 -2.08
C SER A 59 22.19 -1.50 -1.36
N SER A 60 23.38 -1.46 -0.77
CA SER A 60 24.12 -0.21 -0.54
C SER A 60 24.13 0.57 -1.86
N THR A 61 23.15 1.45 -2.07
CA THR A 61 23.23 2.43 -3.14
C THR A 61 24.05 3.56 -2.56
N THR A 62 25.35 3.50 -2.80
CA THR A 62 26.21 4.67 -2.75
C THR A 62 25.53 5.72 -3.63
N GLU A 63 25.02 6.77 -2.99
CA GLU A 63 24.28 7.85 -3.63
C GLU A 63 25.12 8.47 -4.75
N ALA A 64 24.76 8.20 -6.01
CA ALA A 64 24.97 9.19 -7.05
C ALA A 64 23.75 10.12 -6.99
N PRO A 65 23.91 11.41 -6.66
CA PRO A 65 22.78 12.31 -6.57
C PRO A 65 22.21 12.49 -7.99
N ILE A 66 21.05 11.92 -8.26
CA ILE A 66 20.21 12.32 -9.39
C ILE A 66 19.68 13.72 -9.02
N SER A 67 20.48 14.75 -9.26
CA SER A 67 20.09 16.12 -8.93
C SER A 67 18.97 16.54 -9.88
N CYS A 68 17.80 16.86 -9.33
CA CYS A 68 16.70 17.44 -10.07
C CYS A 68 17.16 18.78 -10.70
N PRO A 69 17.12 18.94 -12.03
CA PRO A 69 17.67 20.13 -12.70
C PRO A 69 16.95 21.43 -12.30
N PHE A 70 15.76 21.33 -11.72
CA PHE A 70 14.99 22.49 -11.24
C PHE A 70 15.41 22.97 -9.84
N LEU A 71 16.05 22.11 -9.04
CA LEU A 71 16.53 22.46 -7.69
C LEU A 71 17.96 23.04 -7.70
N ALA A 72 18.69 22.89 -8.81
CA ALA A 72 20.05 23.38 -8.97
C ALA A 72 20.15 24.86 -9.39
N SER A 73 19.01 25.55 -9.56
CA SER A 73 18.95 26.96 -9.93
C SER A 73 18.37 27.81 -8.79
N LYS A 74 19.18 28.07 -7.76
CA LYS A 74 19.01 29.26 -6.91
C LYS A 74 20.33 29.69 -6.31
#